data_AF-A0A8S0PSL2-F1
#
_entry.id   AF-A0A8S0PSL2-F1
#
_cell.length_a   1.000
_cell.length_b   1.000
_cell.length_c   1.000
_cell.angle_alpha   90.00
_cell.angle_beta   90.00
_cell.angle_gamma   90.00
#
_symmetry.space_group_name_H-M   'P 1'
#
loop_
_entity.id
_entity.type
_entity.pdbx_description
1 polymer ?
#
loop_
_entity_poly.entity_id
_entity_poly.type
_entity_poly.pdbx_seq_one_letter_code
_entity_poly.pdbx_strand_id
1 'polypeptide(L)'
;MQVSLAIGFLFLGGGMWTFSTSNSSVAALLITLYPRLPTGPNDNRCHLQAFRHLYVLATEARWIQTVDVDTGLPVYVPLEVTIQETEHYAETSYCEVTPCSLPERVILKAVRVCGPRYWPQNIELFPEEKPWWSSGDKNHPFNSGVLYVKRKVGSSSYVDDPTGCQSLLSRAIHKMSDLTQLQSHTPSTQCIGAVTVDQLVSTFSSDPSLIAFAQLFCDPSSNSISDLDFQEFCLQVLFECVSKDRPALLQVYLSLYTTIGCMVDLVTGTYNSGDSLFLSSLKIAVAYNEALLSGKLTSSGGEIVQSAFLGALRKRVEEILNFSLDSRPDFSAYIKSGNWPTEDSQGKMHGMILSWYLQWYSVPSALDIKRAADKIKRIKIRSSVPLLRLVFPTTHITTIDRINNVWCSSEED
;
A
#
# COMPACT_ATOMS: atom_id res chain seq x y z
N MET A 1 -48.69 -30.42 7.74
CA MET A 1 -48.64 -28.98 8.09
C MET A 1 -47.50 -28.65 9.05
N GLN A 2 -47.41 -29.27 10.24
CA GLN A 2 -46.37 -28.93 11.25
C GLN A 2 -44.94 -28.98 10.72
N VAL A 3 -44.58 -30.11 10.09
CA VAL A 3 -43.24 -30.32 9.54
C VAL A 3 -42.94 -29.29 8.45
N SER A 4 -43.89 -29.05 7.54
CA SER A 4 -43.77 -28.05 6.48
C SER A 4 -43.59 -26.63 7.03
N LEU A 5 -44.31 -26.27 8.10
CA LEU A 5 -44.16 -24.98 8.77
C LEU A 5 -42.77 -24.83 9.40
N ALA A 6 -42.31 -25.86 10.12
CA ALA A 6 -40.98 -25.86 10.73
C ALA A 6 -39.87 -25.73 9.67
N ILE A 7 -39.99 -26.45 8.55
CA ILE A 7 -39.06 -26.32 7.41
C ILE A 7 -39.13 -24.90 6.82
N GLY A 8 -40.33 -24.34 6.65
CA GLY A 8 -40.50 -22.98 6.16
C GLY A 8 -39.87 -21.93 7.07
N PHE A 9 -39.89 -22.15 8.39
CA PHE A 9 -39.26 -21.27 9.37
C PHE A 9 -37.73 -21.39 9.37
N LEU A 10 -37.19 -22.58 9.11
CA LEU A 10 -35.75 -22.78 8.98
C LEU A 10 -35.18 -22.01 7.78
N PHE A 11 -35.91 -21.95 6.66
CA PHE A 11 -35.50 -21.27 5.43
C PHE A 11 -36.31 -20.00 5.17
N LEU A 12 -36.67 -19.28 6.25
CA LEU A 12 -37.55 -18.12 6.17
C LEU A 12 -36.96 -17.06 5.22
N GLY A 13 -37.72 -16.75 4.17
CA GLY A 13 -37.29 -15.83 3.10
C GLY A 13 -35.93 -16.19 2.50
N GLY A 14 -35.63 -17.49 2.35
CA GLY A 14 -34.37 -17.99 1.80
C GLY A 14 -33.17 -17.85 2.74
N GLY A 15 -33.40 -17.65 4.04
CA GLY A 15 -32.36 -17.39 5.04
C GLY A 15 -32.06 -15.90 5.25
N MET A 16 -32.76 -15.01 4.53
CA MET A 16 -32.57 -13.56 4.67
C MET A 16 -33.39 -12.97 5.83
N TRP A 17 -34.40 -13.70 6.29
CA TRP A 17 -35.38 -13.26 7.28
C TRP A 17 -35.35 -14.18 8.49
N THR A 18 -35.68 -13.61 9.64
CA THR A 18 -35.68 -14.28 10.93
C THR A 18 -36.81 -13.71 11.80
N PHE A 19 -37.13 -14.35 12.92
CA PHE A 19 -38.14 -13.82 13.83
C PHE A 19 -37.55 -12.86 14.85
N SER A 20 -38.24 -11.75 15.11
CA SER A 20 -37.96 -10.86 16.24
C SER A 20 -38.74 -11.28 17.49
N THR A 21 -38.22 -10.89 18.65
CA THR A 21 -38.86 -11.13 19.96
C THR A 21 -39.62 -9.93 20.52
N SER A 22 -39.98 -8.95 19.67
CA SER A 22 -40.83 -7.83 20.07
C SER A 22 -42.21 -8.29 20.56
N ASN A 23 -42.86 -7.52 21.44
CA ASN A 23 -44.19 -7.87 21.97
C ASN A 23 -45.23 -8.15 20.87
N SER A 24 -45.20 -7.38 19.78
CA SER A 24 -46.08 -7.59 18.62
C SER A 24 -45.73 -8.87 17.86
N SER A 25 -44.43 -9.14 17.68
CA SER A 25 -43.94 -10.35 17.01
C SER A 25 -44.32 -11.62 17.78
N VAL A 26 -44.13 -11.60 19.10
CA VAL A 26 -44.52 -12.72 19.98
C VAL A 26 -46.04 -12.94 19.93
N ALA A 27 -46.85 -11.89 19.95
CA ALA A 27 -48.30 -12.01 19.82
C ALA A 27 -48.70 -12.64 18.47
N ALA A 28 -48.09 -12.21 17.37
CA ALA A 28 -48.33 -12.79 16.04
C ALA A 28 -47.90 -14.26 15.96
N LEU A 29 -46.76 -14.62 16.57
CA LEU A 29 -46.27 -15.99 16.64
C LEU A 29 -47.17 -16.88 17.50
N LEU A 30 -47.69 -16.40 18.63
CA LEU A 30 -48.64 -17.16 19.47
C LEU A 30 -49.92 -17.51 18.71
N ILE A 31 -50.45 -16.56 17.94
CA ILE A 31 -51.60 -16.79 17.07
C ILE A 31 -51.24 -17.82 15.99
N THR A 32 -50.11 -17.64 15.32
CA THR A 32 -49.66 -18.51 14.22
C THR A 32 -49.35 -19.94 14.68
N LEU A 33 -48.73 -20.09 15.85
CA LEU A 33 -48.22 -21.36 16.38
C LEU A 33 -49.20 -22.04 17.34
N TYR A 34 -50.48 -21.67 17.29
CA TYR A 34 -51.50 -22.31 18.12
C TYR A 34 -51.41 -23.86 18.03
N PRO A 35 -51.31 -24.59 19.16
CA PRO A 35 -50.82 -25.97 19.14
C PRO A 35 -51.78 -26.99 18.50
N ARG A 36 -53.06 -26.65 18.28
CA ARG A 36 -54.04 -27.53 17.60
C ARG A 36 -53.95 -27.37 16.09
N LEU A 37 -53.37 -28.35 15.42
CA LEU A 37 -53.28 -28.41 13.96
C LEU A 37 -54.58 -28.97 13.35
N PRO A 38 -54.93 -28.57 12.12
CA PRO A 38 -56.11 -29.08 11.43
C PRO A 38 -55.92 -30.55 11.04
N THR A 39 -57.01 -31.31 11.12
CA THR A 39 -57.06 -32.72 10.72
C THR A 39 -57.24 -32.91 9.21
N GLY A 40 -57.79 -31.90 8.52
CA GLY A 40 -57.97 -31.86 7.08
C GLY A 40 -57.90 -30.42 6.53
N PRO A 41 -57.88 -30.24 5.20
CA PRO A 41 -57.65 -28.94 4.57
C PRO A 41 -58.74 -27.90 4.89
N ASN A 42 -59.99 -28.33 5.13
CA ASN A 42 -61.10 -27.42 5.47
C ASN A 42 -61.38 -27.34 6.98
N ASP A 43 -60.56 -27.97 7.82
CA ASP A 43 -60.75 -27.98 9.27
C ASP A 43 -60.31 -26.63 9.87
N ASN A 44 -61.29 -25.85 10.31
CA ASN A 44 -61.13 -24.57 11.00
C ASN A 44 -61.80 -24.57 12.39
N ARG A 45 -62.12 -25.75 12.94
CA ARG A 45 -62.96 -25.86 14.16
C ARG A 45 -62.28 -25.30 15.42
N CYS A 46 -60.98 -25.54 15.57
CA CYS A 46 -60.21 -25.13 16.76
C CYS A 46 -59.39 -23.86 16.53
N HIS A 47 -59.05 -23.55 15.27
CA HIS A 47 -58.23 -22.42 14.89
C HIS A 47 -58.38 -22.16 13.39
N LEU A 48 -58.49 -20.89 13.00
CA LEU A 48 -58.62 -20.49 11.60
C LEU A 48 -57.28 -20.68 10.88
N GLN A 49 -57.26 -21.44 9.78
CA GLN A 49 -56.01 -21.73 9.07
C GLN A 49 -55.32 -20.48 8.51
N ALA A 50 -56.07 -19.45 8.12
CA ALA A 50 -55.50 -18.19 7.63
C ALA A 50 -54.55 -17.52 8.65
N PHE A 51 -54.81 -17.68 9.95
CA PHE A 51 -53.98 -17.13 11.01
C PHE A 51 -52.60 -17.78 11.11
N ARG A 52 -52.40 -18.95 10.47
CA ARG A 52 -51.08 -19.59 10.35
C ARG A 52 -50.10 -18.81 9.50
N HIS A 53 -50.53 -17.77 8.79
CA HIS A 53 -49.67 -16.89 7.99
C HIS A 53 -49.29 -15.58 8.70
N LEU A 54 -49.81 -15.34 9.91
CA LEU A 54 -49.50 -14.13 10.67
C LEU A 54 -48.04 -14.08 11.14
N TYR A 55 -47.28 -15.17 11.04
CA TYR A 55 -45.84 -15.19 11.34
C TYR A 55 -45.08 -14.13 10.54
N VAL A 56 -45.58 -13.75 9.35
CA VAL A 56 -44.96 -12.72 8.50
C VAL A 56 -44.81 -11.40 9.25
N LEU A 57 -45.75 -11.05 10.14
CA LEU A 57 -45.69 -9.84 10.96
C LEU A 57 -44.58 -9.88 12.03
N ALA A 58 -44.11 -11.07 12.37
CA ALA A 58 -42.99 -11.27 13.31
C ALA A 58 -41.64 -11.36 12.60
N THR A 59 -41.61 -11.33 11.26
CA THR A 59 -40.37 -11.46 10.49
C THR A 59 -39.64 -10.14 10.35
N GLU A 60 -38.33 -10.20 10.48
CA GLU A 60 -37.41 -9.10 10.19
C GLU A 60 -36.23 -9.61 9.37
N ALA A 61 -35.76 -8.79 8.44
CA ALA A 61 -34.55 -9.08 7.69
C ALA A 61 -33.34 -8.73 8.56
N ARG A 62 -32.47 -9.71 8.82
CA ARG A 62 -31.23 -9.55 9.61
C ARG A 62 -29.99 -10.05 8.88
N TRP A 63 -30.13 -10.36 7.61
CA TRP A 63 -29.02 -10.81 6.79
C TRP A 63 -27.99 -9.68 6.61
N ILE A 64 -26.72 -10.08 6.60
CA ILE A 64 -25.61 -9.23 6.21
C ILE A 64 -24.76 -9.95 5.16
N GLN A 65 -24.43 -9.23 4.10
CA GLN A 65 -23.58 -9.67 3.01
C GLN A 65 -22.49 -8.63 2.81
N THR A 66 -21.25 -9.09 2.71
CA THR A 66 -20.15 -8.22 2.32
C THR A 66 -19.96 -8.21 0.82
N VAL A 67 -19.66 -7.02 0.28
CA VAL A 67 -19.38 -6.78 -1.13
C VAL A 67 -18.04 -6.09 -1.24
N ASP A 68 -17.17 -6.60 -2.10
CA ASP A 68 -15.88 -5.98 -2.35
C ASP A 68 -16.06 -4.70 -3.18
N VAL A 69 -15.46 -3.61 -2.74
CA VAL A 69 -15.59 -2.28 -3.36
C VAL A 69 -15.02 -2.26 -4.79
N ASP A 70 -13.97 -3.02 -5.05
CA ASP A 70 -13.29 -3.00 -6.35
C ASP A 70 -14.02 -3.82 -7.40
N THR A 71 -14.43 -5.04 -7.03
CA THR A 71 -15.07 -5.98 -7.96
C THR A 71 -16.59 -5.80 -8.04
N GLY A 72 -17.21 -5.21 -7.00
CA GLY A 72 -18.66 -5.13 -6.86
C GLY A 72 -19.33 -6.50 -6.61
N LEU A 73 -18.55 -7.54 -6.32
CA LEU A 73 -19.05 -8.90 -6.13
C LEU A 73 -19.19 -9.23 -4.64
N PRO A 74 -20.15 -10.11 -4.26
CA PRO A 74 -20.28 -10.59 -2.90
C PRO A 74 -19.06 -11.45 -2.52
N VAL A 75 -18.51 -11.20 -1.33
CA VAL A 75 -17.31 -11.88 -0.81
C VAL A 75 -17.55 -12.36 0.61
N TYR A 76 -16.91 -13.46 1.01
CA TYR A 76 -16.92 -13.95 2.38
C TYR A 76 -15.91 -13.17 3.23
N VAL A 77 -16.33 -12.69 4.40
CA VAL A 77 -15.47 -11.93 5.31
C VAL A 77 -15.82 -12.29 6.76
N PRO A 78 -14.82 -12.58 7.61
CA PRO A 78 -15.08 -12.76 9.03
C PRO A 78 -15.44 -11.43 9.69
N LEU A 79 -16.59 -11.39 10.34
CA LEU A 79 -17.08 -10.29 11.17
C LEU A 79 -17.03 -10.71 12.62
N GLU A 80 -16.58 -9.82 13.49
CA GLU A 80 -16.80 -9.93 14.92
C GLU A 80 -18.01 -9.10 15.31
N VAL A 81 -18.94 -9.75 16.00
CA VAL A 81 -20.19 -9.18 16.46
C VAL A 81 -20.11 -9.06 17.98
N THR A 82 -20.30 -7.85 18.50
CA THR A 82 -20.25 -7.57 19.94
C THR A 82 -21.65 -7.31 20.47
N ILE A 83 -22.08 -8.10 21.44
CA ILE A 83 -23.37 -7.99 22.12
C ILE A 83 -23.16 -7.22 23.43
N GLN A 84 -24.05 -6.26 23.71
CA GLN A 84 -23.99 -5.46 24.94
C GLN A 84 -24.24 -6.33 26.18
N GLU A 85 -23.65 -5.93 27.31
CA GLU A 85 -24.02 -6.44 28.62
C GLU A 85 -25.52 -6.22 28.91
N THR A 86 -26.15 -7.28 29.40
CA THR A 86 -27.54 -7.31 29.85
C THR A 86 -27.60 -7.85 31.27
N GLU A 87 -28.76 -7.80 31.92
CA GLU A 87 -28.94 -8.35 33.28
C GLU A 87 -28.61 -9.85 33.38
N HIS A 88 -28.66 -10.58 32.25
CA HIS A 88 -28.46 -12.03 32.20
C HIS A 88 -27.07 -12.44 31.74
N TYR A 89 -26.38 -11.60 30.95
CA TYR A 89 -25.10 -11.94 30.32
C TYR A 89 -24.18 -10.73 30.29
N ALA A 90 -22.90 -10.97 30.60
CA ALA A 90 -21.85 -9.99 30.39
C ALA A 90 -21.68 -9.67 28.89
N GLU A 91 -20.99 -8.56 28.59
CA GLU A 91 -20.60 -8.23 27.22
C GLU A 91 -19.80 -9.38 26.60
N THR A 92 -20.24 -9.83 25.41
CA THR A 92 -19.64 -10.96 24.70
C THR A 92 -19.42 -10.60 23.24
N SER A 93 -18.28 -11.04 22.69
CA SER A 93 -18.00 -10.96 21.26
C SER A 93 -17.84 -12.36 20.67
N TYR A 94 -18.32 -12.53 19.44
CA TYR A 94 -18.19 -13.77 18.69
C TYR A 94 -17.91 -13.47 17.21
N CYS A 95 -17.29 -14.42 16.52
CA CYS A 95 -16.92 -14.27 15.12
C CYS A 95 -17.82 -15.11 14.23
N GLU A 96 -18.37 -14.49 13.18
CA GLU A 96 -19.15 -15.12 12.12
C GLU A 96 -18.55 -14.80 10.75
N VAL A 97 -18.86 -15.61 9.74
CA VAL A 97 -18.42 -15.35 8.36
C VAL A 97 -19.63 -14.95 7.52
N THR A 98 -19.54 -13.82 6.83
CA THR A 98 -20.59 -13.37 5.90
C THR A 98 -20.66 -14.28 4.68
N PRO A 99 -21.86 -14.54 4.09
CA PRO A 99 -23.16 -14.06 4.55
C PRO A 99 -23.64 -14.75 5.82
N CYS A 100 -24.14 -13.95 6.76
CA CYS A 100 -24.66 -14.44 8.04
C CYS A 100 -25.86 -13.60 8.49
N SER A 101 -26.50 -14.02 9.58
CA SER A 101 -27.57 -13.25 10.23
C SER A 101 -27.02 -12.52 11.45
N LEU A 102 -27.39 -11.24 11.58
CA LEU A 102 -27.08 -10.44 12.75
C LEU A 102 -28.07 -10.72 13.89
N PRO A 103 -27.68 -10.46 15.15
CA PRO A 103 -28.61 -10.52 16.28
C PRO A 103 -29.64 -9.38 16.24
N GLU A 104 -30.57 -9.38 17.19
CA GLU A 104 -31.53 -8.28 17.33
C GLU A 104 -30.83 -6.95 17.60
N ARG A 105 -31.36 -5.86 17.04
CA ARG A 105 -30.79 -4.51 17.17
C ARG A 105 -30.75 -4.01 18.63
N VAL A 106 -31.64 -4.52 19.48
CA VAL A 106 -31.75 -4.15 20.90
C VAL A 106 -30.55 -4.59 21.73
N ILE A 107 -29.82 -5.63 21.29
CA ILE A 107 -28.69 -6.19 22.04
C ILE A 107 -27.34 -5.97 21.34
N LEU A 108 -27.36 -5.56 20.08
CA LEU A 108 -26.14 -5.41 19.29
C LEU A 108 -25.43 -4.08 19.60
N LYS A 109 -24.15 -4.17 19.97
CA LYS A 109 -23.29 -3.02 20.29
C LYS A 109 -22.37 -2.63 19.13
N ALA A 110 -21.73 -3.59 18.49
CA ALA A 110 -20.79 -3.29 17.40
C ALA A 110 -20.65 -4.46 16.41
N VAL A 111 -20.33 -4.11 15.17
CA VAL A 111 -19.92 -5.07 14.13
C VAL A 111 -18.57 -4.62 13.59
N ARG A 112 -17.58 -5.51 13.65
CA ARG A 112 -16.21 -5.23 13.21
C ARG A 112 -15.80 -6.18 12.10
N VAL A 113 -15.35 -5.63 10.98
CA VAL A 113 -14.65 -6.42 9.95
C VAL A 113 -13.32 -6.88 10.51
N CYS A 114 -13.16 -8.20 10.61
CA CYS A 114 -11.99 -8.83 11.19
C CYS A 114 -11.16 -9.54 10.12
N GLY A 115 -9.96 -9.96 10.51
CA GLY A 115 -9.06 -10.74 9.66
C GLY A 115 -7.99 -9.91 8.95
N PRO A 116 -6.95 -10.58 8.42
CA PRO A 116 -5.78 -9.89 7.87
C PRO A 116 -6.01 -9.31 6.47
N ARG A 117 -6.98 -9.85 5.71
CA ARG A 117 -7.11 -9.67 4.25
C ARG A 117 -7.93 -8.46 3.80
N TYR A 118 -8.82 -7.99 4.66
CA TYR A 118 -9.67 -6.84 4.40
C TYR A 118 -9.28 -5.72 5.37
N TRP A 119 -9.54 -4.48 4.98
CA TRP A 119 -9.32 -3.35 5.87
C TRP A 119 -10.31 -3.39 7.05
N PRO A 120 -9.82 -3.26 8.29
CA PRO A 120 -10.68 -3.31 9.46
C PRO A 120 -11.61 -2.09 9.47
N GLN A 121 -12.89 -2.35 9.74
CA GLN A 121 -13.91 -1.33 9.91
C GLN A 121 -14.71 -1.68 11.16
N ASN A 122 -14.78 -0.74 12.11
CA ASN A 122 -15.59 -0.90 13.32
C ASN A 122 -16.85 -0.05 13.17
N ILE A 123 -18.02 -0.68 13.21
CA ILE A 123 -19.32 -0.03 13.15
C ILE A 123 -19.95 -0.17 14.53
N GLU A 124 -19.87 0.89 15.31
CA GLU A 124 -20.55 0.98 16.60
C GLU A 124 -22.01 1.35 16.37
N LEU A 125 -22.90 0.64 17.06
CA LEU A 125 -24.33 0.80 16.96
C LEU A 125 -24.88 1.12 18.35
N PHE A 126 -25.89 1.99 18.37
CA PHE A 126 -26.69 2.21 19.56
C PHE A 126 -27.83 1.20 19.54
N PRO A 127 -28.01 0.42 20.62
CA PRO A 127 -29.10 -0.52 20.70
C PRO A 127 -30.44 0.22 20.71
N GLU A 128 -31.31 -0.18 19.79
CA GLU A 128 -32.61 0.46 19.59
C GLU A 128 -33.67 -0.62 19.32
N GLU A 129 -34.87 -0.43 19.86
CA GLU A 129 -36.08 -1.19 19.53
C GLU A 129 -36.66 -0.76 18.18
N LYS A 130 -35.85 -0.86 17.13
CA LYS A 130 -36.27 -0.60 15.75
C LYS A 130 -35.85 -1.75 14.85
N PRO A 131 -36.62 -2.04 13.77
CA PRO A 131 -36.19 -2.99 12.77
C PRO A 131 -34.88 -2.54 12.11
N TRP A 132 -34.12 -3.52 11.60
CA TRP A 132 -32.85 -3.29 10.93
C TRP A 132 -32.95 -2.40 9.69
N TRP A 133 -33.96 -2.65 8.85
CA TRP A 133 -34.13 -1.95 7.58
C TRP A 133 -35.46 -1.22 7.58
N SER A 134 -35.42 0.10 7.53
CA SER A 134 -36.58 0.93 7.26
C SER A 134 -36.47 1.45 5.83
N SER A 135 -37.53 1.24 5.03
CA SER A 135 -37.58 1.70 3.64
C SER A 135 -37.29 3.20 3.56
N GLY A 136 -36.12 3.58 3.04
CA GLY A 136 -35.71 4.98 2.87
C GLY A 136 -34.49 5.43 3.67
N ASP A 137 -33.95 4.60 4.57
CA ASP A 137 -32.74 4.94 5.34
C ASP A 137 -31.47 4.73 4.50
N LYS A 138 -31.18 5.68 3.60
CA LYS A 138 -29.97 5.67 2.75
C LYS A 138 -28.66 5.84 3.53
N ASN A 139 -28.74 6.29 4.78
CA ASN A 139 -27.58 6.64 5.59
C ASN A 139 -27.20 5.54 6.60
N HIS A 140 -27.92 4.41 6.61
CA HIS A 140 -27.58 3.30 7.49
C HIS A 140 -26.25 2.64 7.03
N PRO A 141 -25.32 2.32 7.95
CA PRO A 141 -24.00 1.82 7.61
C PRO A 141 -24.00 0.50 6.81
N PHE A 142 -25.11 -0.25 6.87
CA PHE A 142 -25.24 -1.54 6.19
C PHE A 142 -26.19 -1.52 4.97
N ASN A 143 -26.54 -0.36 4.39
CA ASN A 143 -27.29 -0.23 3.12
C ASN A 143 -28.30 -1.37 2.81
N SER A 144 -29.28 -1.63 3.69
CA SER A 144 -30.27 -2.72 3.54
C SER A 144 -29.73 -4.17 3.57
N GLY A 145 -28.63 -4.42 4.27
CA GLY A 145 -27.99 -5.73 4.45
C GLY A 145 -26.63 -5.87 3.76
N VAL A 146 -26.13 -4.83 3.10
CA VAL A 146 -24.87 -4.84 2.35
C VAL A 146 -23.79 -4.01 3.06
N LEU A 147 -22.68 -4.66 3.39
CA LEU A 147 -21.47 -4.04 3.94
C LEU A 147 -20.37 -3.99 2.88
N TYR A 148 -19.94 -2.79 2.50
CA TYR A 148 -18.85 -2.63 1.55
C TYR A 148 -17.50 -2.78 2.25
N VAL A 149 -16.66 -3.66 1.71
CA VAL A 149 -15.32 -3.97 2.25
C VAL A 149 -14.27 -3.76 1.18
N LYS A 150 -13.08 -3.32 1.58
CA LYS A 150 -11.92 -3.19 0.69
C LYS A 150 -10.91 -4.26 1.02
N ARG A 151 -10.57 -5.09 0.04
CA ARG A 151 -9.48 -6.07 0.16
C ARG A 151 -8.12 -5.35 0.18
N LYS A 152 -7.20 -5.82 1.02
CA LYS A 152 -5.80 -5.36 1.04
C LYS A 152 -5.06 -5.95 -0.14
N VAL A 153 -4.16 -5.17 -0.76
CA VAL A 153 -3.31 -5.68 -1.84
C VAL A 153 -2.35 -6.73 -1.25
N GLY A 154 -2.08 -7.79 -2.02
CA GLY A 154 -1.27 -8.93 -1.58
C GLY A 154 -2.10 -10.04 -0.89
N SER A 155 -3.41 -9.85 -0.73
CA SER A 155 -4.32 -10.85 -0.17
C SER A 155 -5.32 -11.34 -1.22
N SER A 156 -5.53 -12.65 -1.31
CA SER A 156 -6.58 -13.25 -2.14
C SER A 156 -7.91 -13.35 -1.41
N SER A 157 -9.01 -13.50 -2.15
CA SER A 157 -10.33 -13.69 -1.54
C SER A 157 -10.38 -15.00 -0.73
N TYR A 158 -11.31 -15.11 0.22
CA TYR A 158 -11.49 -16.36 0.96
C TYR A 158 -12.04 -17.50 0.09
N VAL A 159 -12.60 -17.20 -1.09
CA VAL A 159 -13.02 -18.22 -2.07
C VAL A 159 -11.80 -18.82 -2.78
N ASP A 160 -10.88 -17.95 -3.21
CA ASP A 160 -9.70 -18.36 -3.97
C ASP A 160 -8.63 -19.01 -3.08
N ASP A 161 -8.52 -18.55 -1.83
CA ASP A 161 -7.61 -19.09 -0.83
C ASP A 161 -8.33 -19.17 0.52
N PRO A 162 -8.97 -20.28 0.91
CA PRO A 162 -9.68 -20.35 2.18
C PRO A 162 -8.74 -20.31 3.40
N THR A 163 -7.53 -20.86 3.27
CA THR A 163 -6.58 -21.04 4.37
C THR A 163 -5.65 -19.86 4.60
N GLY A 164 -5.50 -18.96 3.63
CA GLY A 164 -4.59 -17.82 3.73
C GLY A 164 -3.14 -18.25 3.55
N CYS A 165 -2.93 -19.39 2.91
CA CYS A 165 -1.60 -19.88 2.65
C CYS A 165 -1.02 -18.94 1.59
N GLN A 166 -0.10 -18.06 2.02
CA GLN A 166 0.72 -17.24 1.11
C GLN A 166 1.57 -18.08 0.14
N SER A 167 1.31 -19.38 0.00
CA SER A 167 1.92 -20.31 -0.95
C SER A 167 1.74 -19.85 -2.40
N LEU A 168 0.63 -19.20 -2.74
CA LEU A 168 0.46 -18.64 -4.09
C LEU A 168 1.39 -17.42 -4.31
N LEU A 169 1.55 -16.58 -3.28
CA LEU A 169 2.42 -15.42 -3.32
C LEU A 169 3.89 -15.87 -3.29
N SER A 170 4.24 -16.86 -2.47
CA SER A 170 5.59 -17.44 -2.43
C SER A 170 5.94 -18.24 -3.67
N ARG A 171 4.96 -18.91 -4.32
CA ARG A 171 5.14 -19.48 -5.66
C ARG A 171 5.37 -18.39 -6.71
N ALA A 172 4.68 -17.26 -6.60
CA ALA A 172 4.96 -16.11 -7.45
C ALA A 172 6.39 -15.61 -7.24
N ILE A 173 6.83 -15.46 -5.99
CA ILE A 173 8.23 -15.13 -5.64
C ILE A 173 9.20 -16.13 -6.24
N HIS A 174 9.00 -17.42 -5.99
CA HIS A 174 9.94 -18.45 -6.40
C HIS A 174 10.04 -18.49 -7.93
N LYS A 175 8.91 -18.39 -8.63
CA LYS A 175 8.90 -18.32 -10.09
C LYS A 175 9.55 -17.05 -10.62
N MET A 176 9.39 -15.91 -9.94
CA MET A 176 10.07 -14.66 -10.27
C MET A 176 11.60 -14.77 -10.06
N SER A 177 12.05 -15.43 -9.00
CA SER A 177 13.47 -15.72 -8.74
C SER A 177 14.04 -16.79 -9.68
N ASP A 178 13.23 -17.75 -10.13
CA ASP A 178 13.67 -18.77 -11.09
C ASP A 178 13.81 -18.16 -12.50
N LEU A 179 12.99 -17.16 -12.84
CA LEU A 179 13.14 -16.37 -14.08
C LEU A 179 14.45 -15.56 -14.08
N THR A 180 14.95 -15.13 -12.92
CA THR A 180 16.28 -14.48 -12.82
C THR A 180 17.43 -15.49 -12.78
N GLN A 181 17.20 -16.76 -12.39
CA GLN A 181 18.23 -17.82 -12.31
C GLN A 181 18.36 -18.73 -13.54
N LEU A 182 17.39 -18.75 -14.47
CA LEU A 182 17.37 -19.63 -15.65
C LEU A 182 18.46 -19.36 -16.71
N GLN A 183 19.48 -18.56 -16.40
CA GLN A 183 20.64 -18.31 -17.27
C GLN A 183 21.88 -19.19 -17.02
N SER A 184 21.81 -20.29 -16.24
CA SER A 184 22.97 -21.21 -16.15
C SER A 184 22.88 -22.52 -16.93
N HIS A 185 21.70 -23.08 -17.27
CA HIS A 185 21.65 -24.35 -18.03
C HIS A 185 20.45 -24.51 -18.96
N THR A 186 20.75 -25.10 -20.14
CA THR A 186 19.93 -25.62 -21.25
C THR A 186 18.40 -25.51 -21.20
N PRO A 187 17.73 -25.15 -22.33
CA PRO A 187 16.28 -25.03 -22.40
C PRO A 187 15.67 -26.43 -22.36
N SER A 188 15.21 -26.86 -21.18
CA SER A 188 14.42 -28.08 -21.07
C SER A 188 12.93 -27.72 -21.12
N THR A 189 12.29 -28.27 -22.16
CA THR A 189 10.88 -28.64 -22.29
C THR A 189 9.84 -27.58 -21.93
N GLN A 190 9.19 -27.06 -22.98
CA GLN A 190 7.93 -26.31 -22.96
C GLN A 190 6.98 -26.78 -21.84
N CYS A 191 6.83 -25.95 -20.81
CA CYS A 191 5.82 -26.15 -19.78
C CYS A 191 4.49 -25.58 -20.29
N ILE A 192 3.70 -26.43 -20.93
CA ILE A 192 2.31 -26.16 -21.32
C ILE A 192 1.52 -25.86 -20.03
N GLY A 193 1.19 -24.59 -19.79
CA GLY A 193 0.44 -24.15 -18.60
C GLY A 193 1.20 -23.25 -17.59
N ALA A 194 2.29 -22.60 -18.00
CA ALA A 194 3.02 -21.68 -17.13
C ALA A 194 2.17 -20.43 -16.79
N VAL A 195 1.63 -20.36 -15.56
CA VAL A 195 0.92 -19.18 -15.03
C VAL A 195 1.78 -17.92 -15.19
N THR A 196 1.30 -16.93 -15.92
CA THR A 196 2.05 -15.69 -16.19
C THR A 196 2.09 -14.77 -14.97
N VAL A 197 3.01 -13.81 -14.93
CA VAL A 197 3.19 -12.91 -13.78
C VAL A 197 1.94 -12.07 -13.54
N ASP A 198 1.30 -11.58 -14.61
CA ASP A 198 0.05 -10.83 -14.55
C ASP A 198 -1.13 -11.66 -14.03
N GLN A 199 -1.22 -12.93 -14.42
CA GLN A 199 -2.21 -13.85 -13.86
C GLN A 199 -2.02 -13.98 -12.36
N LEU A 200 -0.78 -14.09 -11.87
CA LEU A 200 -0.51 -14.13 -10.44
C LEU A 200 -0.88 -12.80 -9.76
N VAL A 201 -0.49 -11.65 -10.33
CA VAL A 201 -0.81 -10.34 -9.75
C VAL A 201 -2.33 -10.13 -9.65
N SER A 202 -3.09 -10.55 -10.66
CA SER A 202 -4.56 -10.44 -10.63
C SER A 202 -5.23 -11.24 -9.49
N THR A 203 -4.58 -12.30 -8.99
CA THR A 203 -5.08 -13.04 -7.81
C THR A 203 -4.85 -12.31 -6.48
N PHE A 204 -3.91 -11.37 -6.43
CA PHE A 204 -3.51 -10.63 -5.22
C PHE A 204 -3.88 -9.15 -5.23
N SER A 205 -4.25 -8.62 -6.39
CA SER A 205 -4.59 -7.22 -6.57
C SER A 205 -5.74 -7.10 -7.56
N SER A 206 -6.74 -6.31 -7.16
CA SER A 206 -7.81 -5.87 -8.07
C SER A 206 -7.42 -4.57 -8.80
N ASP A 207 -6.21 -4.03 -8.56
CA ASP A 207 -5.75 -2.77 -9.17
C ASP A 207 -5.34 -2.99 -10.64
N PRO A 208 -6.06 -2.39 -11.61
CA PRO A 208 -5.74 -2.53 -13.03
C PRO A 208 -4.34 -2.03 -13.38
N SER A 209 -3.80 -1.05 -12.64
CA SER A 209 -2.49 -0.48 -12.90
C SER A 209 -1.36 -1.47 -12.63
N LEU A 210 -1.46 -2.26 -11.54
CA LEU A 210 -0.49 -3.31 -11.21
C LEU A 210 -0.55 -4.48 -12.20
N ILE A 211 -1.75 -4.85 -12.63
CA ILE A 211 -1.94 -5.92 -13.61
C ILE A 211 -1.36 -5.50 -14.96
N ALA A 212 -1.68 -4.28 -15.43
CA ALA A 212 -1.12 -3.75 -16.66
C ALA A 212 0.40 -3.60 -16.59
N PHE A 213 0.94 -3.15 -15.44
CA PHE A 213 2.38 -3.07 -15.23
C PHE A 213 3.06 -4.45 -15.35
N ALA A 214 2.47 -5.49 -14.76
CA ALA A 214 2.97 -6.85 -14.86
C ALA A 214 2.98 -7.35 -16.32
N GLN A 215 1.93 -7.05 -17.09
CA GLN A 215 1.85 -7.44 -18.50
C GLN A 215 2.89 -6.74 -19.38
N LEU A 216 3.10 -5.43 -19.15
CA LEU A 216 3.95 -4.62 -20.02
C LEU A 216 5.44 -4.70 -19.68
N PHE A 217 5.79 -4.79 -18.40
CA PHE A 217 7.19 -4.66 -17.95
C PHE A 217 7.78 -5.95 -17.40
N CYS A 218 6.96 -6.96 -17.10
CA CYS A 218 7.41 -8.18 -16.44
C CYS A 218 7.29 -9.44 -17.32
N ASP A 219 6.70 -9.35 -18.51
CA ASP A 219 6.55 -10.49 -19.42
C ASP A 219 7.86 -10.80 -20.16
N PRO A 220 8.43 -12.02 -20.03
CA PRO A 220 9.68 -12.42 -20.69
C PRO A 220 9.59 -12.51 -22.22
N SER A 221 8.37 -12.56 -22.78
CA SER A 221 8.19 -12.69 -24.24
C SER A 221 8.54 -11.44 -25.04
N SER A 222 8.76 -10.30 -24.38
CA SER A 222 8.89 -8.99 -25.04
C SER A 222 10.33 -8.50 -25.26
N ASN A 223 11.38 -9.10 -24.68
CA ASN A 223 12.61 -8.32 -24.39
C ASN A 223 13.89 -8.66 -25.16
N SER A 224 14.67 -7.59 -25.40
CA SER A 224 16.06 -7.57 -25.85
C SER A 224 17.02 -7.71 -24.65
N ILE A 225 18.29 -8.08 -24.87
CA ILE A 225 19.27 -8.38 -23.80
C ILE A 225 19.52 -7.16 -22.87
N SER A 226 19.41 -5.93 -23.38
CA SER A 226 19.63 -4.71 -22.59
C SER A 226 18.49 -4.38 -21.61
N ASP A 227 17.32 -4.99 -21.79
CA ASP A 227 16.12 -4.70 -20.97
C ASP A 227 15.98 -5.65 -19.77
N LEU A 228 16.90 -6.61 -19.62
CA LEU A 228 16.84 -7.65 -18.59
C LEU A 228 17.03 -7.09 -17.17
N ASP A 229 18.03 -6.23 -16.94
CA ASP A 229 18.26 -5.60 -15.63
C ASP A 229 17.05 -4.77 -15.19
N PHE A 230 16.42 -4.07 -16.13
CA PHE A 230 15.23 -3.26 -15.86
C PHE A 230 14.00 -4.14 -15.59
N GLN A 231 13.83 -5.23 -16.33
CA GLN A 231 12.76 -6.19 -16.08
C GLN A 231 12.89 -6.85 -14.70
N GLU A 232 14.10 -7.25 -14.31
CA GLU A 232 14.36 -7.79 -12.96
C GLU A 232 14.03 -6.76 -11.88
N PHE A 233 14.43 -5.52 -12.07
CA PHE A 233 14.06 -4.42 -11.18
C PHE A 233 12.52 -4.24 -11.10
N CYS A 234 11.83 -4.22 -12.23
CA CYS A 234 10.37 -4.09 -12.29
C CYS A 234 9.66 -5.21 -11.51
N LEU A 235 10.15 -6.45 -11.66
CA LEU A 235 9.63 -7.61 -10.94
C LEU A 235 9.80 -7.46 -9.42
N GLN A 236 10.99 -7.07 -8.95
CA GLN A 236 11.28 -6.88 -7.53
C GLN A 236 10.42 -5.78 -6.91
N VAL A 237 10.26 -4.65 -7.60
CA VAL A 237 9.45 -3.53 -7.14
C VAL A 237 7.97 -3.88 -7.10
N LEU A 238 7.46 -4.53 -8.15
CA LEU A 238 6.08 -5.00 -8.23
C LEU A 238 5.78 -5.92 -7.04
N PHE A 239 6.67 -6.87 -6.78
CA PHE A 239 6.56 -7.79 -5.67
C PHE A 239 6.48 -7.08 -4.31
N GLU A 240 7.37 -6.11 -4.08
CA GLU A 240 7.34 -5.33 -2.84
C GLU A 240 6.04 -4.54 -2.70
N CYS A 241 5.61 -3.85 -3.77
CA CYS A 241 4.42 -3.02 -3.76
C CYS A 241 3.16 -3.86 -3.47
N VAL A 242 3.08 -5.08 -4.02
CA VAL A 242 1.99 -6.02 -3.76
C VAL A 242 2.05 -6.55 -2.33
N SER A 243 3.22 -6.98 -1.88
CA SER A 243 3.39 -7.63 -0.57
C SER A 243 3.21 -6.69 0.62
N LYS A 244 3.58 -5.42 0.47
CA LYS A 244 3.46 -4.40 1.53
C LYS A 244 2.18 -3.58 1.45
N ASP A 245 1.26 -3.89 0.53
CA ASP A 245 0.03 -3.13 0.27
C ASP A 245 0.30 -1.65 -0.06
N ARG A 246 1.23 -1.40 -1.01
CA ARG A 246 1.68 -0.06 -1.42
C ARG A 246 1.79 0.10 -2.95
N PRO A 247 0.70 -0.07 -3.71
CA PRO A 247 0.71 0.09 -5.16
C PRO A 247 1.21 1.47 -5.62
N ALA A 248 0.89 2.54 -4.89
CA ALA A 248 1.29 3.90 -5.24
C ALA A 248 2.82 4.13 -5.26
N LEU A 249 3.60 3.29 -4.56
CA LEU A 249 5.06 3.41 -4.55
C LEU A 249 5.70 2.92 -5.84
N LEU A 250 5.00 2.12 -6.65
CA LEU A 250 5.51 1.63 -7.93
C LEU A 250 6.03 2.77 -8.81
N GLN A 251 5.26 3.86 -8.92
CA GLN A 251 5.67 5.04 -9.68
C GLN A 251 6.90 5.73 -9.06
N VAL A 252 6.99 5.76 -7.73
CA VAL A 252 8.15 6.35 -7.03
C VAL A 252 9.41 5.56 -7.35
N TYR A 253 9.38 4.23 -7.23
CA TYR A 253 10.49 3.35 -7.58
C TYR A 253 10.94 3.53 -9.03
N LEU A 254 9.99 3.53 -9.97
CA LEU A 254 10.30 3.76 -11.39
C LEU A 254 10.92 5.13 -11.63
N SER A 255 10.39 6.18 -11.00
CA SER A 255 10.94 7.53 -11.13
C SER A 255 12.37 7.63 -10.59
N LEU A 256 12.67 6.94 -9.48
CA LEU A 256 14.02 6.90 -8.92
C LEU A 256 14.99 6.10 -9.79
N TYR A 257 14.53 5.02 -10.41
CA TYR A 257 15.34 4.23 -11.34
C TYR A 257 15.67 5.02 -12.61
N THR A 258 14.66 5.61 -13.26
CA THR A 258 14.83 6.34 -14.51
C THR A 258 15.66 7.61 -14.32
N THR A 259 15.51 8.31 -13.18
CA THR A 259 16.33 9.49 -12.88
C THR A 259 17.82 9.16 -12.81
N ILE A 260 18.22 8.04 -12.19
CA ILE A 260 19.62 7.59 -12.23
C ILE A 260 20.05 7.21 -13.64
N GLY A 261 19.20 6.54 -14.42
CA GLY A 261 19.45 6.27 -15.83
C GLY A 261 19.76 7.55 -16.61
N CYS A 262 18.92 8.58 -16.46
CA CYS A 262 19.11 9.88 -17.09
C CYS A 262 20.41 10.58 -16.64
N MET A 263 20.84 10.42 -15.37
CA MET A 263 22.13 10.95 -14.92
C MET A 263 23.30 10.28 -15.64
N VAL A 264 23.25 8.95 -15.80
CA VAL A 264 24.29 8.18 -16.51
C VAL A 264 24.33 8.58 -17.99
N ASP A 265 23.16 8.73 -18.62
CA ASP A 265 23.03 9.16 -20.01
C ASP A 265 23.59 10.57 -20.23
N LEU A 266 23.32 11.51 -19.32
CA LEU A 266 23.89 12.85 -19.40
C LEU A 266 25.42 12.79 -19.30
N VAL A 267 25.98 12.01 -18.37
CA VAL A 267 27.44 11.89 -18.19
C VAL A 267 28.12 11.19 -19.36
N THR A 268 27.45 10.24 -20.01
CA THR A 268 27.96 9.56 -21.20
C THR A 268 27.72 10.33 -22.50
N GLY A 269 26.95 11.42 -22.47
CA GLY A 269 26.74 12.36 -23.59
C GLY A 269 25.61 11.98 -24.55
N THR A 270 24.67 11.13 -24.13
CA THR A 270 23.58 10.61 -24.97
C THR A 270 22.30 11.46 -24.90
N TYR A 271 22.09 12.24 -23.83
CA TYR A 271 20.85 13.01 -23.61
C TYR A 271 21.12 14.39 -22.99
N ASN A 272 20.42 15.44 -23.45
CA ASN A 272 20.74 16.86 -23.15
C ASN A 272 19.73 17.58 -22.23
N SER A 273 18.74 16.90 -21.65
CA SER A 273 17.71 17.54 -20.80
C SER A 273 17.69 16.91 -19.40
N GLY A 274 18.19 17.63 -18.40
CA GLY A 274 18.14 17.20 -17.00
C GLY A 274 17.40 18.22 -16.15
N ASP A 275 16.40 17.78 -15.38
CA ASP A 275 15.88 18.55 -14.25
C ASP A 275 16.86 18.41 -13.06
N SER A 276 16.97 19.40 -12.17
CA SER A 276 17.78 19.31 -10.94
C SER A 276 16.94 18.97 -9.70
N LEU A 277 15.61 19.02 -9.82
CA LEU A 277 14.69 18.81 -8.70
C LEU A 277 14.71 17.37 -8.19
N PHE A 278 15.04 16.39 -9.04
CA PHE A 278 15.03 14.97 -8.65
C PHE A 278 16.04 14.67 -7.53
N LEU A 279 17.21 15.34 -7.52
CA LEU A 279 18.22 15.16 -6.48
C LEU A 279 17.73 15.63 -5.11
N SER A 280 16.92 16.70 -5.06
CA SER A 280 16.27 17.11 -3.82
C SER A 280 15.32 16.03 -3.33
N SER A 281 14.49 15.49 -4.21
CA SER A 281 13.54 14.42 -3.87
C SER A 281 14.24 13.17 -3.34
N LEU A 282 15.32 12.73 -4.01
CA LEU A 282 16.14 11.60 -3.55
C LEU A 282 16.80 11.89 -2.19
N LYS A 283 17.36 13.09 -2.01
CA LYS A 283 17.99 13.50 -0.75
C LYS A 283 17.00 13.53 0.41
N ILE A 284 15.77 13.96 0.17
CA ILE A 284 14.68 13.90 1.15
C ILE A 284 14.35 12.43 1.48
N ALA A 285 14.23 11.56 0.47
CA ALA A 285 13.95 10.14 0.69
C ALA A 285 15.05 9.43 1.51
N VAL A 286 16.32 9.75 1.25
CA VAL A 286 17.47 9.25 2.03
C VAL A 286 17.43 9.80 3.46
N ALA A 287 17.25 11.12 3.63
CA ALA A 287 17.20 11.74 4.96
C ALA A 287 16.04 11.22 5.82
N TYR A 288 14.87 10.96 5.20
CA TYR A 288 13.74 10.32 5.87
C TYR A 288 14.11 8.92 6.39
N ASN A 289 14.78 8.11 5.57
CA ASN A 289 15.19 6.76 5.99
C ASN A 289 16.29 6.77 7.06
N GLU A 290 17.27 7.67 6.96
CA GLU A 290 18.28 7.85 8.02
C GLU A 290 17.64 8.30 9.35
N ALA A 291 16.65 9.19 9.30
CA ALA A 291 15.93 9.63 10.49
C ALA A 291 15.07 8.52 11.11
N LEU A 292 14.51 7.62 10.28
CA LEU A 292 13.80 6.43 10.73
C LEU A 292 14.75 5.41 11.38
N LEU A 293 15.87 5.10 10.73
CA LEU A 293 16.88 4.17 11.24
C LEU A 293 17.56 4.66 12.53
N SER A 294 17.75 5.98 12.66
CA SER A 294 18.29 6.59 13.88
C SER A 294 17.26 6.72 15.02
N GLY A 295 16.01 6.27 14.82
CA GLY A 295 14.94 6.34 15.82
C GLY A 295 14.43 7.76 16.11
N LYS A 296 14.81 8.76 15.30
CA LYS A 296 14.29 10.13 15.42
C LYS A 296 12.85 10.25 14.96
N LEU A 297 12.44 9.37 14.05
CA LEU A 297 11.07 9.23 13.57
C LEU A 297 10.53 7.86 13.97
N THR A 298 9.29 7.81 14.45
CA THR A 298 8.56 6.57 14.72
C THR A 298 7.46 6.40 13.68
N SER A 299 7.50 5.34 12.87
CA SER A 299 6.40 4.96 11.99
C SER A 299 5.78 3.65 12.45
N SER A 300 4.44 3.59 12.51
CA SER A 300 3.70 2.36 12.82
C SER A 300 3.74 1.34 11.67
N GLY A 301 4.05 1.80 10.45
CA GLY A 301 4.08 1.01 9.22
C GLY A 301 5.47 0.62 8.70
N GLY A 302 6.53 0.83 9.48
CA GLY A 302 7.91 0.54 9.06
C GLY A 302 8.47 1.45 7.96
N GLU A 303 9.54 1.02 7.30
CA GLU A 303 10.19 1.74 6.19
C GLU A 303 9.22 1.90 5.00
N ILE A 304 9.12 3.10 4.41
CA ILE A 304 8.24 3.37 3.25
C ILE A 304 8.83 2.75 1.99
N VAL A 305 10.09 3.11 1.69
CA VAL A 305 10.90 2.61 0.57
C VAL A 305 12.05 1.80 1.17
N GLN A 306 12.51 0.74 0.50
CA GLN A 306 13.61 -0.08 1.02
C GLN A 306 14.88 0.74 1.27
N SER A 307 15.42 0.64 2.49
CA SER A 307 16.70 1.25 2.86
C SER A 307 17.86 0.78 1.98
N ALA A 308 17.90 -0.51 1.62
CA ALA A 308 18.91 -1.08 0.73
C ALA A 308 18.88 -0.46 -0.68
N PHE A 309 17.68 -0.28 -1.24
CA PHE A 309 17.50 0.36 -2.55
C PHE A 309 17.96 1.81 -2.51
N LEU A 310 17.51 2.61 -1.53
CA LEU A 310 17.94 4.00 -1.40
C LEU A 310 19.44 4.13 -1.13
N GLY A 311 20.03 3.20 -0.37
CA GLY A 311 21.47 3.13 -0.16
C GLY A 311 22.23 2.86 -1.46
N ALA A 312 21.75 1.94 -2.30
CA ALA A 312 22.31 1.66 -3.61
C ALA A 312 22.20 2.88 -4.56
N LEU A 313 21.04 3.54 -4.59
CA LEU A 313 20.84 4.77 -5.35
C LEU A 313 21.79 5.88 -4.91
N ARG A 314 21.91 6.11 -3.59
CA ARG A 314 22.82 7.10 -3.01
C ARG A 314 24.26 6.84 -3.46
N LYS A 315 24.74 5.60 -3.34
CA LYS A 315 26.09 5.22 -3.76
C LYS A 315 26.31 5.46 -5.25
N ARG A 316 25.35 5.09 -6.09
CA ARG A 316 25.43 5.28 -7.54
C ARG A 316 25.48 6.76 -7.93
N VAL A 317 24.70 7.62 -7.25
CA VAL A 317 24.77 9.09 -7.43
C VAL A 317 26.14 9.62 -7.02
N GLU A 318 26.68 9.20 -5.88
CA GLU A 318 28.01 9.59 -5.42
C GLU A 318 29.10 9.16 -6.41
N GLU A 319 29.03 7.95 -6.97
CA GLU A 319 29.94 7.45 -8.00
C GLU A 319 29.89 8.29 -9.29
N ILE A 320 28.69 8.58 -9.80
CA ILE A 320 28.48 9.42 -11.01
C ILE A 320 29.06 10.83 -10.80
N LEU A 321 28.78 11.43 -9.64
CA LEU A 321 29.26 12.77 -9.30
C LEU A 321 30.77 12.81 -9.09
N ASN A 322 31.36 11.80 -8.45
CA ASN A 322 32.81 11.77 -8.24
C ASN A 322 33.57 11.54 -9.55
N PHE A 323 33.12 10.59 -10.38
CA PHE A 323 33.71 10.31 -11.70
C PHE A 323 33.70 11.56 -12.62
N SER A 324 32.61 12.31 -12.61
CA SER A 324 32.45 13.47 -13.48
C SER A 324 33.24 14.71 -13.03
N LEU A 325 33.56 14.84 -11.74
CA LEU A 325 34.22 16.04 -11.17
C LEU A 325 35.71 15.89 -10.86
N ASP A 326 36.23 14.68 -10.62
CA ASP A 326 37.67 14.50 -10.33
C ASP A 326 38.58 14.94 -11.49
N SER A 327 38.03 15.08 -12.70
CA SER A 327 38.77 15.46 -13.90
C SER A 327 38.67 16.95 -14.29
N ARG A 328 37.89 17.79 -13.57
CA ARG A 328 37.44 19.09 -14.12
C ARG A 328 37.76 20.32 -13.25
N PRO A 329 38.23 21.44 -13.85
CA PRO A 329 38.56 22.67 -13.11
C PRO A 329 37.32 23.45 -12.65
N ASP A 330 36.12 23.09 -13.11
CA ASP A 330 34.87 23.83 -12.92
C ASP A 330 34.53 24.08 -11.43
N PHE A 331 34.76 23.08 -10.57
CA PHE A 331 34.53 23.22 -9.13
C PHE A 331 35.49 24.22 -8.48
N SER A 332 36.77 24.20 -8.88
CA SER A 332 37.77 25.15 -8.38
C SER A 332 37.47 26.58 -8.82
N ALA A 333 36.98 26.76 -10.05
CA ALA A 333 36.55 28.06 -10.57
C ALA A 333 35.33 28.57 -9.79
N TYR A 334 34.34 27.71 -9.51
CA TYR A 334 33.19 28.07 -8.69
C TYR A 334 33.60 28.54 -7.28
N ILE A 335 34.52 27.83 -6.62
CA ILE A 335 35.01 28.22 -5.28
C ILE A 335 35.78 29.56 -5.32
N LYS A 336 36.69 29.72 -6.28
CA LYS A 336 37.58 30.89 -6.35
C LYS A 336 36.86 32.15 -6.83
N SER A 337 36.21 32.08 -7.99
CA SER A 337 35.60 33.24 -8.63
C SER A 337 34.08 33.27 -8.50
N GLY A 338 33.41 32.12 -8.30
CA GLY A 338 31.95 32.01 -8.38
C GLY A 338 31.46 31.86 -9.83
N ASN A 339 32.37 31.56 -10.76
CA ASN A 339 32.04 31.43 -12.17
C ASN A 339 31.37 30.08 -12.45
N TRP A 340 30.38 30.10 -13.34
CA TRP A 340 29.76 28.91 -13.89
C TRP A 340 30.41 28.55 -15.24
N PRO A 341 30.38 27.28 -15.66
CA PRO A 341 30.81 26.86 -17.00
C PRO A 341 30.08 27.64 -18.11
N THR A 342 30.75 27.89 -19.24
CA THR A 342 30.23 28.68 -20.38
C THR A 342 29.02 28.04 -21.07
N GLU A 343 28.23 28.82 -21.82
CA GLU A 343 26.94 28.37 -22.40
C GLU A 343 27.02 27.42 -23.63
N ASP A 344 28.21 26.94 -24.00
CA ASP A 344 28.36 25.96 -25.07
C ASP A 344 27.69 24.62 -24.68
N SER A 345 27.40 23.75 -25.65
CA SER A 345 26.70 22.46 -25.38
C SER A 345 27.40 21.61 -24.31
N GLN A 346 28.74 21.56 -24.33
CA GLN A 346 29.52 20.91 -23.27
C GLN A 346 29.46 21.68 -21.96
N GLY A 347 29.51 23.01 -21.98
CA GLY A 347 29.45 23.81 -20.77
C GLY A 347 28.08 23.78 -20.07
N LYS A 348 26.97 23.60 -20.81
CA LYS A 348 25.63 23.34 -20.22
C LYS A 348 25.60 22.04 -19.43
N MET A 349 26.14 20.96 -20.00
CA MET A 349 26.28 19.68 -19.31
C MET A 349 27.14 19.82 -18.05
N HIS A 350 28.25 20.55 -18.14
CA HIS A 350 29.15 20.77 -17.00
C HIS A 350 28.48 21.61 -15.90
N GLY A 351 27.71 22.63 -16.28
CA GLY A 351 26.91 23.43 -15.35
C GLY A 351 25.86 22.61 -14.62
N MET A 352 25.22 21.66 -15.29
CA MET A 352 24.27 20.73 -14.69
C MET A 352 24.94 19.76 -13.69
N ILE A 353 26.07 19.15 -14.07
CA ILE A 353 26.81 18.25 -13.17
C ILE A 353 27.30 19.01 -11.93
N LEU A 354 27.80 20.24 -12.13
CA LEU A 354 28.21 21.10 -11.02
C LEU A 354 27.02 21.44 -10.12
N SER A 355 25.86 21.80 -10.68
CA SER A 355 24.68 22.12 -9.87
C SER A 355 24.22 20.92 -9.04
N TRP A 356 24.22 19.72 -9.62
CA TRP A 356 23.91 18.48 -8.92
C TRP A 356 24.88 18.19 -7.78
N TYR A 357 26.19 18.39 -7.99
CA TYR A 357 27.18 18.21 -6.93
C TYR A 357 27.01 19.18 -5.78
N LEU A 358 26.80 20.47 -6.10
CA LEU A 358 26.59 21.50 -5.09
C LEU A 358 25.35 21.19 -4.24
N GLN A 359 24.25 20.76 -4.88
CA GLN A 359 23.00 20.40 -4.22
C GLN A 359 23.12 19.12 -3.37
N TRP A 360 23.76 18.08 -3.91
CA TRP A 360 23.91 16.79 -3.24
C TRP A 360 24.74 16.91 -1.96
N TYR A 361 25.91 17.54 -2.05
CA TYR A 361 26.84 17.68 -0.93
C TYR A 361 26.57 18.89 -0.03
N SER A 362 25.47 19.63 -0.26
CA SER A 362 25.10 20.84 0.49
C SER A 362 26.22 21.88 0.50
N VAL A 363 26.78 22.17 -0.67
CA VAL A 363 27.87 23.14 -0.80
C VAL A 363 27.32 24.56 -0.61
N PRO A 364 27.94 25.39 0.25
CA PRO A 364 27.49 26.77 0.47
C PRO A 364 27.67 27.62 -0.79
N SER A 365 26.98 28.77 -0.83
CA SER A 365 27.15 29.71 -1.94
C SER A 365 28.59 30.23 -2.03
N ALA A 366 29.07 30.53 -3.23
CA ALA A 366 30.40 31.10 -3.44
C ALA A 366 30.64 32.39 -2.61
N LEU A 367 29.58 33.17 -2.33
CA LEU A 367 29.66 34.35 -1.47
C LEU A 367 29.92 33.99 0.00
N ASP A 368 29.27 32.95 0.51
CA ASP A 368 29.45 32.50 1.90
C ASP A 368 30.81 31.83 2.09
N ILE A 369 31.29 31.11 1.06
CA ILE A 369 32.64 30.56 1.00
C ILE A 369 33.68 31.69 1.06
N LYS A 370 33.54 32.75 0.24
CA LYS A 370 34.44 33.91 0.27
C LYS A 370 34.41 34.64 1.62
N ARG A 371 33.23 34.89 2.19
CA ARG A 371 33.08 35.50 3.52
C ARG A 371 33.75 34.69 4.62
N ALA A 372 33.65 33.35 4.54
CA ALA A 372 34.32 32.46 5.48
C ALA A 372 35.85 32.52 5.32
N ALA A 373 36.35 32.47 4.08
CA ALA A 373 37.77 32.60 3.79
C ALA A 373 38.35 33.92 4.33
N ASP A 374 37.67 35.04 4.11
CA ASP A 374 38.08 36.36 4.60
C ASP A 374 38.12 36.43 6.12
N LYS A 375 37.13 35.83 6.80
CA LYS A 375 37.10 35.76 8.28
C LYS A 375 38.28 34.93 8.81
N ILE A 376 38.59 33.80 8.18
CA ILE A 376 39.68 32.91 8.60
C ILE A 376 41.04 33.61 8.39
N LYS A 377 41.22 34.28 7.25
CA LYS A 377 42.43 35.08 6.96
C LYS A 377 42.62 36.22 7.98
N ARG A 378 41.54 36.91 8.39
CA ARG A 378 41.60 37.96 9.43
C ARG A 378 42.07 37.44 10.78
N ILE A 379 41.76 36.19 11.12
CA ILE A 379 42.12 35.57 12.39
C ILE A 379 43.53 34.93 12.31
N LYS A 380 44.19 34.93 11.14
CA LYS A 380 45.50 34.32 10.87
C LYS A 380 45.59 32.83 11.24
N ILE A 381 44.48 32.11 11.15
CA ILE A 381 44.45 30.66 11.36
C ILE A 381 44.56 29.99 9.99
N ARG A 382 45.40 28.96 9.87
CA ARG A 382 45.48 28.13 8.65
C ARG A 382 44.15 27.40 8.44
N SER A 383 43.65 27.36 7.21
CA SER A 383 42.49 26.53 6.90
C SER A 383 42.81 25.06 7.19
N SER A 384 41.89 24.38 7.87
CA SER A 384 41.98 22.96 8.16
C SER A 384 40.60 22.34 8.06
N VAL A 385 40.55 21.05 7.69
CA VAL A 385 39.30 20.29 7.54
C VAL A 385 38.41 20.38 8.79
N PRO A 386 38.92 20.25 10.03
CA PRO A 386 38.09 20.37 11.23
C PRO A 386 37.49 21.77 11.40
N LEU A 387 38.26 22.82 11.10
CA LEU A 387 37.79 24.20 11.19
C LEU A 387 36.70 24.49 10.16
N LEU A 388 36.89 24.00 8.93
CA LEU A 388 35.87 24.13 7.87
C LEU A 388 34.60 23.34 8.19
N ARG A 389 34.71 22.19 8.86
CA ARG A 389 33.54 21.41 9.32
C ARG A 389 32.72 22.15 10.37
N LEU A 390 33.36 22.99 11.20
CA LEU A 390 32.65 23.88 12.14
C LEU A 390 31.93 25.02 11.42
N VAL A 391 32.56 25.60 10.40
CA VAL A 391 31.99 26.72 9.62
C VAL A 391 30.85 26.24 8.72
N PHE A 392 30.96 25.03 8.16
CA PHE A 392 30.00 24.44 7.23
C PHE A 392 29.52 23.06 7.74
N PRO A 393 28.63 23.04 8.75
CA PRO A 393 28.24 21.79 9.42
C PRO A 393 27.42 20.84 8.52
N THR A 394 26.69 21.39 7.55
CA THR A 394 25.81 20.65 6.64
C THR A 394 26.53 20.09 5.42
N THR A 395 27.73 20.57 5.11
CA THR A 395 28.48 20.21 3.90
C THR A 395 29.23 18.91 4.10
N HIS A 396 29.20 18.01 3.13
CA HIS A 396 29.82 16.69 3.26
C HIS A 396 31.35 16.78 3.42
N ILE A 397 31.94 15.83 4.15
CA ILE A 397 33.36 15.85 4.53
C ILE A 397 34.31 15.81 3.33
N THR A 398 33.98 15.04 2.30
CA THR A 398 34.77 14.95 1.06
C THR A 398 34.84 16.28 0.34
N THR A 399 33.75 17.04 0.34
CA THR A 399 33.71 18.36 -0.28
C THR A 399 34.44 19.40 0.56
N ILE A 400 34.38 19.30 1.90
CA ILE A 400 35.18 20.14 2.80
C ILE A 400 36.67 19.96 2.55
N ASP A 401 37.13 18.71 2.37
CA ASP A 401 38.52 18.41 2.04
C ASP A 401 38.93 19.03 0.70
N ARG A 402 38.09 18.90 -0.34
CA ARG A 402 38.33 19.56 -1.63
C ARG A 402 38.37 21.09 -1.51
N ILE A 403 37.48 21.71 -0.73
CA ILE A 403 37.51 23.17 -0.48
C ILE A 403 38.84 23.56 0.18
N ASN A 404 39.29 22.80 1.18
CA ASN A 404 40.56 23.03 1.86
C ASN A 404 41.74 22.97 0.89
N ASN A 405 41.77 21.98 0.00
CA ASN A 405 42.84 21.82 -1.01
C ASN A 405 42.86 22.99 -2.01
N VAL A 406 41.69 23.49 -2.41
CA VAL A 406 41.58 24.68 -3.29
C VAL A 406 42.06 25.96 -2.58
N TRP A 407 41.84 26.09 -1.28
CA TRP A 407 42.30 27.23 -0.50
C TRP A 407 43.81 27.18 -0.23
N CYS A 408 44.35 26.02 0.15
CA CYS A 408 45.79 25.82 0.35
C CYS A 408 46.60 26.09 -0.93
N SER A 409 46.11 25.60 -2.08
CA SER A 409 46.75 25.86 -3.39
C SER A 409 46.70 27.33 -3.84
N SER A 410 45.88 28.17 -3.22
CA SER A 410 45.82 29.62 -3.48
C SER A 410 46.64 30.47 -2.50
N GLU A 411 47.25 29.86 -1.49
CA GLU A 411 48.18 30.53 -0.55
C GLU A 411 49.66 30.32 -0.94
N GLU A 412 49.95 29.48 -1.94
CA GLU A 412 51.30 29.22 -2.48
C GLU A 412 51.64 30.06 -3.73
N ASP A 413 50.66 30.75 -4.32
CA ASP A 413 50.81 31.78 -5.37
C ASP A 413 50.69 33.19 -4.75
#